data_AF-A0A661BXF7-F1
#
_entry.id   AF-A0A661BXF7-F1
#
_cell.length_a   1.000
_cell.length_b   1.000
_cell.length_c   1.000
_cell.angle_alpha   90.00
_cell.angle_beta   90.00
_cell.angle_gamma   90.00
#
_symmetry.space_group_name_H-M   'P 1'
#
loop_
_entity.id
_entity.type
_entity.pdbx_description
1 polymer ?
#
loop_
_entity_poly.entity_id
_entity_poly.type
_entity_poly.pdbx_seq_one_letter_code
_entity_poly.pdbx_strand_id
1 'polypeptide(L)'
;AAVHERLWAIKYLVMLGLFGVSLQSLARAELLAEVEPFKTVFSLHFHREWGYVFYAAGLILVSALNRKFYCRYICPLGAALTFPSKFKIFEWLRRRKECGRPCQTCRAECEVGAIRLTGEIISQECHYCLDCQVTYWNERKCPPLSERRKRRERRLAMKKQAPVSDNSE
;
A
#
# COMPACT_ATOMS: atom_id res chain seq x y z
N ALA A 1 -9.62 4.22 -12.53
CA ALA A 1 -8.18 3.90 -12.46
C ALA A 1 -7.31 5.06 -12.97
N ALA A 2 -7.61 5.63 -14.15
CA ALA A 2 -6.81 6.71 -14.75
C ALA A 2 -6.66 7.98 -13.88
N VAL A 3 -7.70 8.41 -13.15
CA VAL A 3 -7.62 9.55 -12.23
C VAL A 3 -6.61 9.28 -11.12
N HIS A 4 -6.62 8.07 -10.57
CA HIS A 4 -5.73 7.69 -9.48
C HIS A 4 -4.25 7.69 -9.90
N GLU A 5 -3.94 7.14 -11.08
CA GLU A 5 -2.57 7.15 -11.63
C GLU A 5 -2.08 8.58 -11.95
N ARG A 6 -2.97 9.49 -12.37
CA ARG A 6 -2.63 10.89 -12.64
C ARG A 6 -2.35 11.69 -11.37
N LEU A 7 -3.10 11.43 -10.29
CA LEU A 7 -2.87 12.10 -9.00
C LEU A 7 -1.51 11.73 -8.37
N TRP A 8 -0.92 10.59 -8.72
CA TRP A 8 0.46 10.27 -8.30
C TRP A 8 1.49 11.23 -8.87
N ALA A 9 1.25 11.86 -10.02
CA ALA A 9 2.22 12.80 -10.58
C ALA A 9 2.41 14.02 -9.67
N ILE A 10 1.41 14.38 -8.86
CA ILE A 10 1.43 15.55 -7.98
C ILE A 10 2.61 15.46 -7.00
N LYS A 11 2.80 14.33 -6.30
CA LYS A 11 3.92 14.19 -5.34
C LYS A 11 5.30 14.37 -6.01
N TYR A 12 5.45 13.91 -7.25
CA TYR A 12 6.70 14.05 -8.01
C TYR A 12 6.91 15.49 -8.49
N LEU A 13 5.84 16.19 -8.89
CA LEU A 13 5.91 17.61 -9.24
C LEU A 13 6.27 18.48 -8.03
N VAL A 14 5.68 18.19 -6.86
CA VAL A 14 6.03 18.86 -5.60
C VAL A 14 7.50 18.61 -5.26
N MET A 15 7.97 17.36 -5.34
CA MET A 15 9.37 17.01 -5.11
C MET A 15 10.32 17.74 -6.07
N LEU A 16 10.00 17.79 -7.37
CA LEU A 16 10.84 18.45 -8.38
C LEU A 16 10.88 19.97 -8.18
N GLY A 17 9.75 20.58 -7.81
CA GLY A 17 9.69 22.00 -7.44
C GLY A 17 10.53 22.32 -6.21
N LEU A 18 10.44 21.50 -5.15
CA LEU A 18 11.26 21.65 -3.94
C LEU A 18 12.75 21.47 -4.24
N PHE A 19 13.11 20.47 -5.04
CA PHE A 19 14.50 20.24 -5.46
C PHE A 19 15.04 21.43 -6.26
N GLY A 20 14.26 21.97 -7.22
CA GLY A 20 14.64 23.14 -8.00
C GLY A 20 14.89 24.39 -7.15
N VAL A 21 14.05 24.64 -6.13
CA VAL A 21 14.26 25.78 -5.22
C VAL A 21 15.46 25.57 -4.30
N SER A 22 15.72 24.31 -3.90
CA SER A 22 16.89 23.97 -3.07
C SER A 22 18.23 24.26 -3.74
N LEU A 23 18.30 24.15 -5.08
CA LEU A 23 19.49 24.48 -5.85
C LEU A 23 19.76 25.99 -5.92
N GLN A 24 18.74 26.83 -5.76
CA GLN A 24 18.89 28.29 -5.77
C GLN A 24 19.15 28.88 -4.38
N SER A 25 18.54 28.35 -3.32
CA SER A 25 18.79 28.84 -1.96
C SER A 25 18.34 27.84 -0.90
N LEU A 26 19.25 27.50 0.01
CA LEU A 26 18.97 26.59 1.12
C LEU A 26 17.88 27.15 2.06
N ALA A 27 17.85 28.47 2.27
CA ALA A 27 16.86 29.15 3.12
C ALA A 27 15.41 29.09 2.58
N ARG A 28 15.18 29.20 1.26
CA ARG A 28 13.81 29.04 0.69
C ARG A 28 13.38 27.58 0.67
N ALA A 29 14.32 26.64 0.53
CA ALA A 29 14.03 25.23 0.66
C ALA A 29 13.62 24.86 2.08
N GLU A 30 14.16 25.52 3.11
CA GLU A 30 13.68 25.33 4.49
C GLU A 30 12.24 25.80 4.68
N LEU A 31 11.86 26.93 4.10
CA LEU A 31 10.50 27.46 4.18
C LEU A 31 9.48 26.61 3.40
N LEU A 32 9.86 26.09 2.23
CA LEU A 32 8.98 25.22 1.44
C LEU A 32 8.95 23.77 1.94
N ALA A 33 9.98 23.32 2.67
CA ALA A 33 9.96 22.05 3.39
C ALA A 33 9.00 22.05 4.59
N GLU A 34 8.39 23.20 4.93
CA GLU A 34 7.27 23.29 5.88
C GLU A 34 5.98 22.61 5.36
N VAL A 35 5.92 22.28 4.07
CA VAL A 35 4.91 21.36 3.53
C VAL A 35 4.88 20.03 4.28
N GLU A 36 6.01 19.63 4.89
CA GLU A 36 6.12 18.41 5.67
C GLU A 36 5.73 18.61 7.14
N PRO A 37 4.56 18.09 7.58
CA PRO A 37 4.12 18.30 8.95
C PRO A 37 5.05 17.67 9.99
N PHE A 38 5.82 16.65 9.61
CA PHE A 38 6.80 16.04 10.48
C PHE A 38 7.93 17.02 10.87
N LYS A 39 8.56 17.71 9.92
CA LYS A 39 9.63 18.68 10.22
C LYS A 39 9.11 19.83 11.09
N THR A 40 7.90 20.31 10.80
CA THR A 40 7.33 21.43 11.56
C THR A 40 7.04 21.11 13.02
N VAL A 41 6.56 19.90 13.32
CA VAL A 41 6.24 19.47 14.67
C VAL A 41 7.50 19.25 15.49
N PHE A 42 8.48 18.50 14.94
CA PHE A 42 9.68 18.13 15.69
C PHE A 42 10.73 19.24 15.74
N SER A 43 10.88 20.04 14.68
CA SER A 43 11.92 21.08 14.64
C SER A 43 11.51 22.36 15.36
N LEU A 44 10.21 22.63 15.52
CA LEU A 44 9.69 23.93 15.98
C LEU A 44 8.71 23.83 17.16
N HIS A 45 8.64 22.68 17.84
CA HIS A 45 7.92 22.50 19.12
C HIS A 45 6.49 23.08 19.14
N PHE A 46 5.71 22.91 18.07
CA PHE A 46 4.34 23.43 17.94
C PHE A 46 4.16 24.95 18.03
N HIS A 47 5.23 25.75 18.00
CA HIS A 47 5.14 27.21 17.93
C HIS A 47 4.98 27.65 16.48
N ARG A 48 3.73 27.86 16.02
CA ARG A 48 3.46 28.35 14.67
C ARG A 48 2.20 29.18 14.57
N GLU A 49 2.15 29.99 13.51
CA GLU A 49 1.01 30.84 13.21
C GLU A 49 -0.26 30.02 12.90
N TRP A 50 -1.42 30.60 13.20
CA TRP A 50 -2.73 29.97 13.03
C TRP A 50 -2.99 29.41 11.62
N GLY A 51 -2.41 30.03 10.58
CA GLY A 51 -2.52 29.54 9.20
C GLY A 51 -2.01 28.09 9.03
N TYR A 52 -0.94 27.73 9.73
CA TYR A 52 -0.40 26.37 9.70
C TYR A 52 -1.31 25.36 10.40
N VAL A 53 -1.96 25.79 11.50
CA VAL A 53 -2.94 24.95 12.23
C VAL A 53 -4.13 24.63 11.33
N PHE A 54 -4.67 25.60 10.58
CA PHE A 54 -5.75 25.35 9.63
C PHE A 54 -5.32 24.40 8.50
N TYR A 55 -4.11 24.57 7.97
CA TYR A 55 -3.56 23.66 6.97
C TYR A 55 -3.43 22.22 7.50
N ALA A 56 -2.84 22.05 8.69
CA ALA A 56 -2.68 20.75 9.34
C ALA A 56 -4.05 20.10 9.66
N ALA A 57 -5.00 20.88 10.19
CA ALA A 57 -6.35 20.41 10.46
C ALA A 57 -7.08 19.98 9.18
N GLY A 58 -6.93 20.75 8.09
CA GLY A 58 -7.46 20.39 6.78
C GLY A 58 -6.85 19.09 6.25
N LEU A 59 -5.53 18.92 6.36
CA LEU A 59 -4.86 17.67 5.98
C LEU A 59 -5.33 16.47 6.82
N ILE A 60 -5.51 16.65 8.13
CA ILE A 60 -6.03 15.59 9.02
C ILE A 60 -7.45 15.23 8.62
N LEU A 61 -8.32 16.22 8.38
CA LEU A 61 -9.70 15.99 7.97
C LEU A 61 -9.77 15.21 6.65
N VAL A 62 -9.00 15.61 5.64
CA VAL A 62 -8.95 14.91 4.35
C VAL A 62 -8.36 13.51 4.52
N SER A 63 -7.34 13.34 5.37
CA SER A 63 -6.72 12.03 5.64
C SER A 63 -7.60 11.10 6.49
N ALA A 64 -8.53 11.64 7.28
CA ALA A 64 -9.53 10.85 7.99
C ALA A 64 -10.56 10.27 7.01
N LEU A 65 -10.94 11.03 5.98
CA LEU A 65 -11.84 10.58 4.92
C LEU A 65 -11.14 9.67 3.89
N ASN A 66 -9.85 9.90 3.64
CA ASN A 66 -9.04 9.17 2.66
C ASN A 66 -7.83 8.54 3.34
N ARG A 67 -7.84 7.20 3.48
CA ARG A 67 -6.73 6.48 4.10
C ARG A 67 -5.39 6.84 3.48
N LYS A 68 -4.49 7.39 4.31
CA LYS A 68 -3.10 7.77 3.97
C LYS A 68 -2.99 8.77 2.81
N PHE A 69 -3.93 9.72 2.70
CA PHE A 69 -3.97 10.74 1.64
C PHE A 69 -2.66 11.51 1.45
N TYR A 70 -2.11 12.02 2.55
CA TYR A 70 -0.87 12.81 2.53
C TYR A 70 0.29 12.04 1.88
N CYS A 71 0.55 10.81 2.36
CA CYS A 71 1.62 9.96 1.81
C CYS A 71 1.40 9.57 0.35
N ARG A 72 0.13 9.47 -0.07
CA ARG A 72 -0.24 9.01 -1.41
C ARG A 72 -0.12 10.09 -2.49
N TYR A 73 -0.35 11.36 -2.15
CA TYR A 73 -0.48 12.42 -3.16
C TYR A 73 0.38 13.66 -2.92
N ILE A 74 0.83 13.91 -1.69
CA ILE A 74 1.46 15.18 -1.32
C ILE A 74 2.91 14.99 -0.88
N CYS A 75 3.20 13.94 -0.11
CA CYS A 75 4.48 13.75 0.59
C CYS A 75 5.69 13.70 -0.38
N PRO A 76 6.57 14.72 -0.39
CA PRO A 76 7.73 14.76 -1.27
C PRO A 76 8.84 13.79 -0.81
N LEU A 77 9.02 13.58 0.50
CA LEU A 77 9.90 12.52 1.02
C LEU A 77 9.47 11.12 0.52
N GLY A 78 8.17 10.86 0.46
CA GLY A 78 7.63 9.62 -0.10
C GLY A 78 7.99 9.43 -1.57
N ALA A 79 8.01 10.52 -2.35
CA ALA A 79 8.46 10.50 -3.75
C ALA A 79 9.96 10.23 -3.87
N ALA A 80 10.78 10.83 -3.00
CA ALA A 80 12.23 10.64 -3.00
C ALA A 80 12.64 9.21 -2.60
N LEU A 81 12.02 8.67 -1.53
CA LEU A 81 12.32 7.31 -1.03
C LEU A 81 11.84 6.21 -1.98
N THR A 82 10.83 6.47 -2.80
CA THR A 82 10.31 5.49 -3.76
C THR A 82 11.12 5.44 -5.05
N PHE A 83 11.89 6.48 -5.37
CA PHE A 83 12.75 6.52 -6.56
C PHE A 83 13.74 5.32 -6.65
N PRO A 84 14.54 4.98 -5.61
CA PRO A 84 15.43 3.81 -5.66
C PRO A 84 14.68 2.48 -5.68
N SER A 85 13.41 2.42 -5.25
CA SER A 85 12.61 1.19 -5.30
C SER A 85 12.25 0.75 -6.73
N LYS A 86 12.60 1.54 -7.77
CA LYS A 86 12.51 1.10 -9.17
C LYS A 86 13.55 0.04 -9.50
N PHE A 87 14.70 0.10 -8.83
CA PHE A 87 15.75 -0.89 -8.94
C PHE A 87 15.32 -2.09 -8.08
N LYS A 88 14.63 -3.04 -8.71
CA LYS A 88 14.10 -4.26 -8.09
C LYS A 88 15.23 -5.22 -7.70
N ILE A 89 16.06 -4.83 -6.73
CA ILE A 89 17.20 -5.65 -6.30
C ILE A 89 16.70 -6.87 -5.49
N PHE A 90 15.62 -6.72 -4.71
CA PHE A 90 15.03 -7.81 -3.91
C PHE A 90 13.50 -7.73 -3.84
N GLU A 91 12.79 -8.31 -4.81
CA GLU A 91 11.32 -8.45 -4.74
C GLU A 91 10.94 -9.78 -4.09
N TRP A 92 10.86 -9.79 -2.75
CA TRP A 92 10.51 -10.99 -1.96
C TRP A 92 8.98 -11.19 -1.79
N LEU A 93 8.15 -10.30 -2.33
CA LEU A 93 6.70 -10.41 -2.20
C LEU A 93 6.16 -11.54 -3.08
N ARG A 94 5.71 -12.63 -2.43
CA ARG A 94 5.15 -13.78 -3.13
C ARG A 94 3.74 -13.49 -3.61
N ARG A 95 3.44 -13.93 -4.84
CA ARG A 95 2.07 -13.97 -5.38
C ARG A 95 1.83 -15.30 -6.10
N ARG A 96 0.56 -15.69 -6.19
CA ARG A 96 0.13 -16.85 -6.98
C ARG A 96 -0.30 -16.42 -8.38
N LYS A 97 -0.38 -17.38 -9.29
CA LYS A 97 -0.81 -17.12 -10.68
C LYS A 97 -2.26 -16.65 -10.76
N GLU A 98 -3.09 -17.08 -9.82
CA GLU A 98 -4.51 -16.73 -9.74
C GLU A 98 -4.74 -15.29 -9.20
N CYS A 99 -3.71 -14.66 -8.63
CA CYS A 99 -3.80 -13.32 -8.05
C CYS A 99 -3.87 -12.26 -9.17
N GLY A 100 -4.96 -11.52 -9.25
CA GLY A 100 -5.29 -10.57 -10.31
C GLY A 100 -6.40 -11.10 -11.23
N ARG A 101 -6.36 -12.39 -11.60
CA ARG A 101 -7.47 -13.03 -12.34
C ARG A 101 -7.55 -14.51 -11.95
N PRO A 102 -8.65 -14.99 -11.32
CA PRO A 102 -9.85 -14.25 -10.90
C PRO A 102 -9.73 -13.59 -9.50
N CYS A 103 -8.67 -13.85 -8.72
CA CYS A 103 -8.60 -13.41 -7.32
C CYS A 103 -8.25 -11.92 -7.18
N GLN A 104 -9.10 -11.14 -6.52
CA GLN A 104 -8.89 -9.70 -6.27
C GLN A 104 -8.73 -9.33 -4.79
N THR A 105 -8.66 -10.32 -3.89
CA THR A 105 -8.68 -10.12 -2.43
C THR A 105 -7.56 -9.18 -1.95
N CYS A 106 -6.29 -9.49 -2.27
CA CYS A 106 -5.18 -8.65 -1.81
C CYS A 106 -5.24 -7.22 -2.37
N ARG A 107 -5.76 -7.04 -3.60
CA ARG A 107 -5.96 -5.71 -4.19
C ARG A 107 -7.01 -4.92 -3.42
N ALA A 108 -8.13 -5.55 -3.08
CA ALA A 108 -9.22 -4.92 -2.35
C ALA A 108 -8.81 -4.54 -0.91
N GLU A 109 -7.96 -5.35 -0.28
CA GLU A 109 -7.44 -5.09 1.08
C GLU A 109 -6.28 -4.07 1.09
N CYS A 110 -5.66 -3.78 -0.06
CA CYS A 110 -4.51 -2.88 -0.13
C CYS A 110 -4.94 -1.42 0.05
N GLU A 111 -4.76 -0.88 1.26
CA GLU A 111 -5.18 0.49 1.62
C GLU A 111 -4.56 1.58 0.74
N VAL A 112 -3.32 1.39 0.33
CA VAL A 112 -2.57 2.35 -0.51
C VAL A 112 -2.85 2.17 -2.00
N GLY A 113 -3.52 1.08 -2.40
CA GLY A 113 -3.89 0.80 -3.79
C GLY A 113 -2.70 0.46 -4.70
N ALA A 114 -1.61 -0.09 -4.14
CA ALA A 114 -0.40 -0.39 -4.89
C ALA A 114 -0.51 -1.61 -5.84
N ILE A 115 -1.62 -2.36 -5.81
CA ILE A 115 -1.79 -3.60 -6.58
C ILE A 115 -2.67 -3.34 -7.81
N ARG A 116 -2.16 -3.59 -9.03
CA ARG A 116 -2.92 -3.46 -10.30
C ARG A 116 -4.05 -4.48 -10.41
N LEU A 117 -4.99 -4.29 -11.34
CA LEU A 117 -6.05 -5.29 -11.62
C LEU A 117 -5.47 -6.60 -12.14
N THR A 118 -4.36 -6.54 -12.88
CA THR A 118 -3.56 -7.69 -13.30
C THR A 118 -2.90 -8.41 -12.12
N GLY A 119 -2.90 -7.77 -10.95
CA GLY A 119 -2.36 -8.27 -9.70
C GLY A 119 -0.92 -7.82 -9.42
N GLU A 120 -0.21 -7.27 -10.38
CA GLU A 120 1.16 -6.78 -10.17
C GLU A 120 1.23 -5.73 -9.07
N ILE A 121 2.27 -5.81 -8.23
CA ILE A 121 2.52 -4.84 -7.17
C ILE A 121 3.40 -3.73 -7.75
N ILE A 122 2.96 -2.49 -7.62
CA ILE A 122 3.72 -1.30 -7.98
C ILE A 122 4.59 -0.94 -6.77
N SER A 123 5.87 -1.30 -6.80
CA SER A 123 6.81 -1.08 -5.69
C SER A 123 6.93 0.39 -5.29
N GLN A 124 6.77 1.31 -6.26
CA GLN A 124 6.78 2.77 -6.05
C GLN A 124 5.65 3.28 -5.14
N GLU A 125 4.56 2.54 -5.03
CA GLU A 125 3.40 2.92 -4.19
C GLU A 125 3.26 1.99 -2.98
N CYS A 126 3.99 0.87 -2.99
CA CYS A 126 3.94 -0.12 -1.93
C CYS A 126 4.66 0.39 -0.69
N HIS A 127 3.94 0.48 0.43
CA HIS A 127 4.50 0.86 1.73
C HIS A 127 5.03 -0.34 2.52
N TYR A 128 5.09 -1.53 1.91
CA TYR A 128 5.58 -2.75 2.55
C TYR A 128 4.90 -3.08 3.90
N CYS A 129 3.59 -2.84 4.04
CA CYS A 129 2.84 -3.22 5.24
C CYS A 129 2.67 -4.74 5.42
N LEU A 130 2.93 -5.52 4.37
CA LEU A 130 2.88 -7.00 4.33
C LEU A 130 1.50 -7.63 4.58
N ASP A 131 0.41 -6.87 4.67
CA ASP A 131 -0.96 -7.43 4.80
C ASP A 131 -1.29 -8.42 3.68
N CYS A 132 -0.87 -8.11 2.46
CA CYS A 132 -1.06 -9.00 1.32
C CYS A 132 -0.31 -10.34 1.47
N GLN A 133 0.83 -10.37 2.18
CA GLN A 133 1.58 -11.59 2.48
C GLN A 133 0.91 -12.39 3.59
N VAL A 134 0.36 -11.72 4.62
CA VAL A 134 -0.45 -12.37 5.65
C VAL A 134 -1.67 -13.05 5.02
N THR A 135 -2.39 -12.35 4.14
CA THR A 135 -3.51 -12.93 3.39
C THR A 135 -3.06 -14.06 2.47
N TYR A 136 -1.89 -13.97 1.81
CA TYR A 136 -1.36 -15.00 0.92
C TYR A 136 -1.15 -16.37 1.61
N TRP A 137 -0.72 -16.35 2.88
CA TRP A 137 -0.47 -17.56 3.67
C TRP A 137 -1.68 -18.04 4.47
N ASN A 138 -2.76 -17.25 4.53
CA ASN A 138 -3.94 -17.61 5.30
C ASN A 138 -4.84 -18.59 4.54
N GLU A 139 -4.93 -19.83 5.04
CA GLU A 139 -5.75 -20.89 4.43
C GLU A 139 -7.26 -20.59 4.40
N ARG A 140 -7.74 -19.69 5.25
CA ARG A 140 -9.16 -19.32 5.33
C ARG A 140 -9.49 -18.13 4.46
N LYS A 141 -8.58 -17.16 4.39
CA LYS A 141 -8.77 -15.88 3.70
C LYS A 141 -8.38 -15.92 2.23
N CYS A 142 -7.30 -16.62 1.88
CA CYS A 142 -6.83 -16.72 0.50
C CYS A 142 -7.78 -17.62 -0.30
N PRO A 143 -8.49 -17.12 -1.34
CA PRO A 143 -9.45 -17.93 -2.11
C PRO A 143 -8.90 -19.27 -2.64
N PRO A 144 -7.70 -19.32 -3.29
CA PRO A 144 -7.18 -20.59 -3.79
C PRO A 144 -6.81 -21.59 -2.68
N LEU A 145 -6.42 -21.13 -1.49
CA LEU A 145 -6.16 -22.03 -0.35
C LEU A 145 -7.45 -22.47 0.33
N SER A 146 -8.39 -21.55 0.50
CA SER A 146 -9.71 -21.81 1.08
C SER A 146 -10.46 -22.86 0.26
N GLU A 147 -10.39 -22.77 -1.07
CA GLU A 147 -10.99 -23.76 -1.95
C GLU A 147 -10.30 -25.12 -1.85
N ARG A 148 -8.95 -25.17 -1.85
CA ARG A 148 -8.19 -26.42 -1.67
C ARG A 148 -8.50 -27.10 -0.33
N ARG A 149 -8.57 -26.31 0.75
CA ARG A 149 -8.93 -26.79 2.09
C ARG A 149 -10.34 -27.38 2.09
N LYS A 150 -11.34 -26.65 1.59
CA LYS A 150 -12.74 -27.12 1.51
C LYS A 150 -12.86 -28.41 0.70
N ARG A 151 -12.15 -28.52 -0.43
CA ARG A 151 -12.12 -29.76 -1.24
C ARG A 151 -11.51 -30.93 -0.47
N ARG A 152 -10.42 -30.71 0.27
CA ARG A 152 -9.78 -31.73 1.12
C ARG A 152 -10.73 -32.21 2.23
N GLU A 153 -11.38 -31.28 2.92
CA GLU A 153 -12.34 -31.59 3.99
C GLU A 153 -13.54 -32.41 3.46
N ARG A 154 -14.11 -32.02 2.30
CA ARG A 154 -15.18 -32.78 1.64
C ARG A 154 -14.74 -34.21 1.29
N ARG A 155 -13.54 -34.37 0.72
CA ARG A 155 -13.00 -35.70 0.37
C ARG A 155 -12.80 -36.57 1.61
N LEU A 156 -12.31 -36.00 2.71
CA LEU A 156 -12.15 -36.72 3.98
C LEU A 156 -13.50 -37.12 4.60
N ALA A 157 -14.51 -36.26 4.51
CA ALA A 157 -15.86 -36.57 4.97
C ALA A 157 -16.49 -37.73 4.16
N MET A 158 -16.35 -37.71 2.83
CA MET A 158 -16.83 -38.82 1.99
C MET A 158 -16.11 -40.14 2.29
N LYS A 159 -14.79 -40.11 2.53
CA LYS A 159 -14.02 -41.33 2.86
C LYS A 159 -14.45 -41.95 4.20
N LYS A 160 -14.83 -41.12 5.19
CA LYS A 160 -15.36 -41.60 6.47
C LYS A 160 -16.75 -42.26 6.36
N GLN A 161 -17.48 -41.95 5.29
CA GLN A 161 -18.84 -42.45 5.05
C GLN A 161 -18.90 -43.64 4.08
N ALA A 162 -17.77 -44.03 3.46
CA ALA A 162 -17.70 -45.22 2.63
C ALA A 162 -17.83 -46.46 3.55
N PRO A 163 -18.79 -47.37 3.31
CA PRO A 163 -18.93 -48.58 4.09
C PRO A 163 -17.64 -49.41 3.96
N VAL A 164 -17.14 -49.90 5.09
CA VAL A 164 -16.13 -50.96 5.12
C VAL A 164 -16.77 -52.18 4.47
N SER A 165 -16.43 -52.47 3.21
CA SER A 165 -16.73 -53.77 2.62
C SER A 165 -15.85 -54.80 3.34
N ASP A 166 -16.41 -55.38 4.38
CA ASP A 166 -15.89 -56.57 5.05
C ASP A 166 -15.93 -57.72 4.04
N ASN A 167 -14.81 -57.96 3.35
CA ASN A 167 -14.57 -59.22 2.65
C ASN A 167 -13.89 -60.16 3.63
N SER A 168 -14.71 -60.85 4.42
CA SER A 168 -14.35 -62.07 5.12
C SER A 168 -14.72 -63.26 4.22
N GLU A 169 -13.73 -63.72 3.45
CA GLU A 169 -13.63 -65.09 2.92
C GLU A 169 -12.34 -65.73 3.45
#